data_AF-A0A1G0JHM2-F1
#
_entry.id   AF-A0A1G0JHM2-F1
#
_cell.length_a   1.000
_cell.length_b   1.000
_cell.length_c   1.000
_cell.angle_alpha   90.00
_cell.angle_beta   90.00
_cell.angle_gamma   90.00
#
_symmetry.space_group_name_H-M   'P 1'
#
loop_
_entity.id
_entity.type
_entity.pdbx_description
1 polymer ?
#
loop_
_entity_poly.entity_id
_entity_poly.type
_entity_poly.pdbx_seq_one_letter_code
_entity_poly.pdbx_strand_id
1 'polypeptide(L)' 'MVFGKRRWPEQHFLRVAIATIAFGLVYTVFSEWLNVDIRRTWIYKESMPRLPWPGTGLTPALQWLIVPALRFWFARKARS' A
#
# COMPACT_ATOMS: atom_id res chain seq x y z
N MET A 1 4.18 -2.19 -24.12
CA MET A 1 3.03 -2.07 -23.18
C MET A 1 3.45 -2.62 -21.82
N VAL A 2 3.72 -1.73 -20.87
CA VAL A 2 4.39 -2.06 -19.60
C VAL A 2 3.41 -2.58 -18.52
N PHE A 3 2.10 -2.31 -18.67
CA PHE A 3 1.10 -2.62 -17.64
C PHE A 3 -0.16 -3.34 -18.13
N GLY A 4 -0.25 -3.72 -19.41
CA GLY A 4 -1.44 -4.39 -19.93
C GLY A 4 -1.15 -5.18 -21.20
N LYS A 5 -1.19 -6.51 -21.11
CA LYS A 5 -1.48 -7.35 -22.26
C LYS A 5 -2.84 -8.02 -22.02
N ARG A 6 -3.57 -8.24 -23.10
CA ARG A 6 -4.95 -8.78 -23.21
C ARG A 6 -5.19 -10.15 -22.54
N ARG A 7 -4.15 -10.76 -21.94
CA ARG A 7 -4.15 -12.02 -21.18
C ARG A 7 -3.92 -11.84 -19.67
N TRP A 8 -4.00 -10.62 -19.16
CA TRP A 8 -4.08 -10.43 -17.70
C TRP A 8 -5.30 -11.20 -17.18
N PRO A 9 -5.15 -12.09 -16.18
CA PRO A 9 -4.09 -12.12 -15.16
C PRO A 9 -2.99 -13.19 -15.35
N GLU A 10 -2.98 -13.93 -16.45
CA GLU A 10 -2.07 -15.09 -16.65
C GLU A 10 -0.60 -14.69 -16.87
N GLN A 11 -0.33 -13.45 -17.25
CA GLN A 11 1.02 -12.91 -17.43
C GLN A 11 1.20 -11.59 -16.65
N HIS A 12 2.38 -11.40 -16.04
CA HIS A 12 2.79 -10.19 -15.30
C HIS A 12 2.02 -9.85 -14.00
N PHE A 13 1.22 -10.77 -13.45
CA PHE A 13 0.49 -10.59 -12.18
C PHE A 13 1.38 -10.12 -11.02
N LEU A 14 2.54 -10.76 -10.81
CA LEU A 14 3.50 -10.39 -9.78
C LEU A 14 4.07 -8.97 -9.96
N ARG A 15 4.36 -8.56 -11.20
CA ARG A 15 4.88 -7.20 -11.48
C ARG A 15 3.84 -6.13 -11.13
N VAL A 16 2.58 -6.36 -11.51
CA VAL A 16 1.48 -5.42 -11.18
C VAL A 16 1.26 -5.40 -9.67
N ALA A 17 1.25 -6.56 -9.00
CA ALA A 17 1.08 -6.64 -7.55
C ALA A 17 2.19 -5.90 -6.79
N ILE A 18 3.46 -6.12 -7.15
CA ILE A 18 4.60 -5.44 -6.54
C ILE A 18 4.51 -3.93 -6.78
N ALA A 19 4.20 -3.50 -8.02
CA ALA A 19 4.07 -2.08 -8.33
C ALA A 19 2.94 -1.42 -7.52
N THR A 20 1.78 -2.06 -7.41
CA THR A 20 0.65 -1.56 -6.62
C THR A 20 1.01 -1.41 -5.14
N ILE A 21 1.67 -2.41 -4.55
CA ILE A 21 2.09 -2.35 -3.15
C ILE A 21 3.15 -1.25 -2.94
N ALA A 22 4.16 -1.17 -3.83
CA ALA A 22 5.20 -0.16 -3.75
C ALA A 22 4.63 1.27 -3.85
N PHE A 23 3.74 1.52 -4.81
CA PHE A 23 3.07 2.82 -4.94
C PHE A 23 2.21 3.15 -3.71
N GLY A 24 1.48 2.17 -3.17
CA GLY A 24 0.70 2.35 -1.94
C GLY A 24 1.55 2.73 -0.74
N LEU A 25 2.68 2.06 -0.55
CA LEU A 25 3.62 2.36 0.53
C LEU A 25 4.25 3.76 0.37
N VAL A 26 4.77 4.08 -0.81
CA VAL A 26 5.38 5.40 -1.08
C VAL A 26 4.36 6.52 -0.87
N TYR A 27 3.14 6.34 -1.37
CA TYR A 27 2.07 7.32 -1.19
C TYR A 27 1.67 7.49 0.29
N THR A 28 1.65 6.41 1.06
CA THR A 28 1.33 6.46 2.50
C THR A 28 2.36 7.29 3.26
N VAL A 29 3.65 7.02 3.03
CA VAL A 29 4.75 7.79 3.64
C VAL A 29 4.65 9.27 3.26
N PHE A 30 4.45 9.56 1.97
CA PHE A 30 4.33 10.93 1.49
C PHE A 30 3.11 11.66 2.08
N SER A 31 1.95 11.01 2.13
CA SER A 31 0.72 11.58 2.66
C SER A 31 0.82 11.87 4.16
N GLU A 32 1.46 11.00 4.93
CA GLU A 32 1.66 11.22 6.36
C GLU A 32 2.66 12.34 6.62
N TRP A 33 3.80 12.37 5.91
CA TRP A 33 4.74 13.50 5.99
C TRP A 33 4.05 14.84 5.68
N LEU A 34 3.28 14.88 4.59
CA LEU A 34 2.57 16.10 4.20
C LEU A 34 1.52 16.54 5.24
N ASN A 35 0.79 15.59 5.84
CA ASN A 35 -0.27 15.93 6.81
C ASN A 35 0.26 16.27 8.21
N VAL A 36 1.32 15.58 8.65
CA VAL A 36 1.87 15.73 9.99
C VAL A 36 2.89 16.86 10.06
N ASP A 37 3.87 16.89 9.14
CA ASP A 37 4.99 17.83 9.20
C ASP A 37 4.65 19.17 8.55
N ILE A 38 4.06 19.14 7.35
CA ILE A 38 3.74 20.36 6.60
C ILE A 38 2.43 20.96 7.08
N ARG A 39 1.33 20.22 6.94
CA ARG A 39 0.00 20.77 7.22
C ARG A 39 -0.31 20.85 8.72
N ARG A 40 0.42 20.08 9.55
CA ARG A 40 0.20 19.95 11.00
C ARG A 40 -1.28 19.78 11.34
N THR A 41 -2.05 19.15 10.45
CA THR A 41 -3.51 19.02 10.57
C THR A 41 -3.86 18.12 11.75
N TRP A 42 -2.94 17.24 12.13
CA TRP A 42 -3.08 16.32 13.25
C TRP A 42 -1.70 15.97 13.81
N ILE A 43 -1.57 15.93 15.14
CA ILE A 43 -0.36 15.48 15.86
C ILE A 43 -0.60 14.10 16.46
N TYR A 44 0.27 13.13 16.18
CA TYR A 44 0.21 11.81 16.81
C TYR A 44 0.45 11.94 18.32
N LYS A 45 -0.50 11.45 19.12
CA LYS A 45 -0.31 11.26 20.57
C LYS A 45 0.70 10.13 20.81
N GLU A 46 1.46 10.21 21.91
CA GLU A 46 2.44 9.20 22.32
C GLU A 46 1.87 7.77 22.41
N SER A 47 0.56 7.62 22.61
CA SER A 47 -0.12 6.33 22.67
C SER A 47 -0.39 5.68 21.30
N MET A 48 -0.13 6.37 20.19
CA MET A 48 -0.40 5.83 18.85
C MET A 48 0.84 5.09 18.31
N PRO A 49 0.73 3.79 18.00
CA PRO A 49 1.84 3.02 17.47
C PRO A 49 2.21 3.51 16.06
N ARG A 50 3.41 4.08 15.95
CA ARG A 50 4.05 4.51 14.69
C ARG A 50 5.13 3.50 14.31
N LEU A 51 5.40 3.34 13.02
CA LEU A 51 6.58 2.60 12.60
C LEU A 51 7.85 3.37 12.99
N PRO A 52 8.86 2.70 13.58
CA PRO A 52 10.07 3.36 14.08
C PRO A 52 10.97 3.93 12.99
N TRP A 53 10.83 3.49 11.73
CA TRP A 53 11.70 3.92 10.62
C TRP A 53 11.10 5.07 9.80
N PRO A 54 9.87 4.96 9.25
CA PRO A 54 9.30 6.03 8.43
C PRO A 54 8.50 7.05 9.27
N GLY A 55 8.27 6.81 10.57
CA GLY A 55 7.39 7.65 11.40
C GLY A 55 5.90 7.54 11.04
N THR A 56 5.57 6.68 10.08
CA THR A 56 4.24 6.46 9.53
C THR A 56 3.33 5.69 10.47
N GLY A 57 2.02 5.92 10.42
CA GLY A 57 1.03 5.18 11.19
C GLY A 57 1.03 3.70 10.81
N LEU A 58 1.05 2.83 11.82
CA LEU A 58 1.04 1.37 11.62
C LEU A 58 -0.26 0.91 10.92
N THR A 59 -1.39 1.52 11.27
CA THR A 59 -2.70 1.20 10.71
C THR A 59 -2.79 1.44 9.19
N PRO A 60 -2.48 2.64 8.65
CA PRO A 60 -2.52 2.86 7.21
C PRO A 60 -1.49 2.01 6.45
N ALA A 61 -0.30 1.79 7.00
CA ALA A 61 0.70 0.90 6.39
C ALA A 61 0.18 -0.54 6.25
N LEU A 62 -0.44 -1.08 7.31
CA LEU A 62 -1.06 -2.40 7.28
C LEU A 62 -2.22 -2.49 6.29
N GLN A 63 -3.05 -1.45 6.17
CA GLN A 63 -4.14 -1.43 5.20
C GLN A 63 -3.64 -1.55 3.76
N TRP A 64 -2.60 -0.80 3.41
CA TRP A 64 -2.01 -0.85 2.06
C TRP A 64 -1.26 -2.14 1.75
N LEU A 65 -0.94 -2.95 2.75
CA LEU A 65 -0.36 -4.27 2.57
C LEU A 65 -1.45 -5.35 2.49
N ILE A 66 -2.41 -5.33 3.42
CA ILE A 66 -3.43 -6.37 3.58
C ILE A 66 -4.50 -6.31 2.47
N VAL A 67 -5.00 -5.12 2.12
CA VAL A 67 -6.09 -4.97 1.14
C VAL A 67 -5.70 -5.49 -0.25
N PRO A 68 -4.58 -5.06 -0.86
CA PRO A 68 -4.16 -5.61 -2.15
C PRO A 68 -3.77 -7.08 -2.06
N ALA A 69 -3.11 -7.52 -0.98
CA ALA A 69 -2.77 -8.94 -0.79
C ALA A 69 -4.02 -9.84 -0.78
N LEU A 70 -5.06 -9.46 -0.04
CA LEU A 70 -6.34 -10.17 -0.01
C LEU A 70 -7.00 -10.17 -1.39
N ARG A 71 -7.00 -9.03 -2.09
CA ARG A 71 -7.62 -8.92 -3.41
C ARG A 71 -6.92 -9.80 -4.45
N PHE A 72 -5.59 -9.87 -4.41
CA PHE A 72 -4.81 -10.79 -5.23
C PHE A 72 -5.03 -12.26 -4.85
N TRP A 73 -5.22 -12.57 -3.56
CA TRP A 73 -5.55 -13.92 -3.11
C TRP A 73 -6.91 -14.39 -3.62
N PHE A 74 -7.96 -13.57 -3.52
CA PHE A 74 -9.28 -13.89 -4.07
C PHE A 74 -9.25 -14.04 -5.60
N ALA A 75 -8.53 -13.16 -6.32
CA ALA A 75 -8.38 -13.24 -7.78
C ALA A 75 -7.64 -14.52 -8.24
N ARG A 76 -6.83 -15.14 -7.37
CA ARG A 76 -6.18 -16.43 -7.60
C ARG A 76 -7.11 -17.60 -7.26
N LYS A 77 -7.85 -17.51 -6.16
CA LYS A 77 -8.79 -18.56 -5.70
C LYS A 77 -9.99 -18.73 -6.63
N ALA A 78 -10.53 -17.65 -7.19
CA ALA A 78 -11.63 -17.71 -8.16
C ALA A 78 -11.26 -18.40 -9.50
N ARG A 79 -10.00 -18.83 -9.66
CA ARG A 79 -9.47 -19.47 -10.87
C ARG A 79 -9.08 -20.94 -10.62
N SER A 80 -9.29 -21.47 -9.42
CA SER A 80 -9.09 -22.87 -9.03
C SER A 80 -10.43 -23.53 -8.76
#